data_AF-A0A7S4A1M6-F1
#
_entry.id   AF-A0A7S4A1M6-F1
#
_cell.length_a   1.000
_cell.length_b   1.000
_cell.length_c   1.000
_cell.angle_alpha   90.00
_cell.angle_beta   90.00
_cell.angle_gamma   90.00
#
_symmetry.space_group_name_H-M   'P 1'
#
loop_
_entity.id
_entity.type
_entity.pdbx_description
1 polymer ?
#
loop_
_entity_poly.entity_id
_entity_poly.type
_entity_poly.pdbx_seq_one_letter_code
_entity_poly.pdbx_strand_id
1 'polypeptide(L)'
;PPPPPPPQRPRAAPTAAAATPPSSTPAPPTWCGAVGRCDAGLLAVDISFEAPNHGGLASSRYALEAMGRWPELAPLLLVLKELLCQRGLNEPFTGGLSSYSLLLLAMTALLQAGVDPLEAPLPRPQHHTPLGEAAPGAEPPAAQ
;
A
#
# COMPACT_ATOMS: atom_id res chain seq x y z
N PRO A 1 -1.87 63.35 12.49
CA PRO A 1 -0.47 63.29 12.99
C PRO A 1 -0.39 62.27 14.12
N PRO A 2 0.41 61.20 14.02
CA PRO A 2 0.48 60.19 15.07
C PRO A 2 1.39 60.63 16.24
N PRO A 3 1.12 60.17 17.48
CA PRO A 3 1.88 60.54 18.67
C PRO A 3 3.26 59.84 18.76
N PRO A 4 4.22 60.41 19.52
CA PRO A 4 5.59 59.88 19.60
C PRO A 4 5.68 58.58 20.43
N PRO A 5 6.68 57.71 20.13
CA PRO A 5 6.87 56.43 20.80
C PRO A 5 7.46 56.59 22.22
N PRO A 6 7.22 55.60 23.12
CA PRO A 6 7.70 55.62 24.51
C PRO A 6 9.21 55.33 24.64
N PRO A 7 9.84 55.74 25.77
CA PRO A 7 11.29 55.63 25.96
C PRO A 7 11.76 54.18 26.17
N GLN A 8 12.86 53.82 25.50
CA GLN A 8 13.47 52.49 25.58
C GLN A 8 14.30 52.32 26.87
N ARG A 9 14.11 51.20 27.57
CA ARG A 9 14.96 50.80 28.72
C ARG A 9 16.31 50.24 28.24
N PRO A 10 17.39 50.42 29.01
CA PRO A 10 18.72 49.95 28.63
C PRO A 10 18.83 48.42 28.67
N ARG A 11 19.57 47.92 27.68
CA ARG A 11 19.85 46.51 27.35
C ARG A 11 20.86 45.93 28.36
N ALA A 12 20.46 44.92 29.12
CA ALA A 12 21.39 44.16 29.98
C ALA A 12 22.24 43.21 29.11
N ALA A 13 23.55 43.22 29.34
CA ALA A 13 24.53 42.34 28.68
C ALA A 13 24.42 40.88 29.18
N PRO A 14 24.81 39.88 28.37
CA PRO A 14 24.70 38.49 28.76
C PRO A 14 25.86 38.08 29.68
N THR A 15 25.55 37.60 30.89
CA THR A 15 26.51 36.87 31.72
C THR A 15 26.63 35.43 31.20
N ALA A 16 27.80 35.11 30.67
CA ALA A 16 28.23 33.75 30.41
C ALA A 16 28.47 33.01 31.73
N ALA A 17 27.97 31.77 31.84
CA ALA A 17 28.64 30.61 32.44
C ALA A 17 27.63 29.59 32.95
N ALA A 18 27.53 28.45 32.25
CA ALA A 18 27.42 27.13 32.86
C ALA A 18 27.56 26.10 31.73
N ALA A 19 28.78 25.60 31.56
CA ALA A 19 29.05 24.44 30.72
C ALA A 19 28.48 23.20 31.43
N THR A 20 27.32 22.74 30.95
CA THR A 20 26.75 21.43 31.31
C THR A 20 27.34 20.39 30.35
N PRO A 21 27.82 19.22 30.82
CA PRO A 21 28.36 18.17 29.95
C PRO A 21 27.28 17.66 28.97
N PRO A 22 27.64 17.08 27.81
CA PRO A 22 26.65 16.55 26.88
C PRO A 22 25.99 15.33 27.53
N SER A 23 24.80 15.52 28.10
CA SER A 23 23.90 14.42 28.36
C SER A 23 23.60 13.77 27.01
N SER A 24 24.08 12.54 26.82
CA SER A 24 23.71 11.68 25.70
C SER A 24 22.22 11.40 25.79
N THR A 25 21.41 12.33 25.30
CA THR A 25 20.00 12.07 25.04
C THR A 25 19.96 11.13 23.85
N PRO A 26 19.53 9.86 23.98
CA PRO A 26 19.24 9.08 22.79
C PRO A 26 18.17 9.84 22.03
N ALA A 27 18.43 10.15 20.76
CA ALA A 27 17.44 10.77 19.89
C ALA A 27 16.12 9.99 20.03
N PRO A 28 14.96 10.66 20.14
CA PRO A 28 13.69 9.95 20.17
C PRO A 28 13.66 9.02 18.95
N PRO A 29 13.11 7.80 19.06
CA PRO A 29 13.00 6.93 17.90
C PRO A 29 12.30 7.73 16.81
N THR A 30 13.00 8.02 15.71
CA THR A 30 12.46 8.73 14.56
C THR A 30 11.56 7.79 13.79
N TRP A 31 10.50 7.32 14.42
CA TRP A 31 9.33 6.81 13.73
C TRP A 31 8.31 7.94 13.69
N CYS A 32 8.67 8.99 12.95
CA CYS A 32 7.67 9.90 12.43
C CYS A 32 7.04 9.15 11.26
N GLY A 33 5.89 8.51 11.50
CA GLY A 33 5.09 7.83 10.49
C GLY A 33 4.57 8.81 9.43
N ALA A 34 5.46 9.30 8.58
CA ALA A 34 5.10 9.95 7.33
C ALA A 34 4.58 8.87 6.40
N VAL A 35 3.32 8.48 6.60
CA VAL A 35 2.56 7.70 5.63
C VAL A 35 2.58 8.48 4.32
N GLY A 36 3.20 7.90 3.28
CA GLY A 36 3.00 8.36 1.91
C GLY A 36 4.04 9.29 1.29
N ARG A 37 5.28 9.39 1.81
CA ARG A 37 6.40 9.94 1.02
C ARG A 37 7.53 8.93 0.83
N CYS A 38 7.71 8.52 -0.44
CA CYS A 38 8.81 7.68 -0.92
C CYS A 38 10.19 8.29 -0.61
N ASP A 39 10.22 9.61 -0.43
CA ASP A 39 11.41 10.46 -0.33
C ASP A 39 12.25 10.22 0.93
N ALA A 40 11.69 9.55 1.95
CA ALA A 40 12.37 9.23 3.21
C ALA A 40 13.04 7.85 3.21
N GLY A 41 12.93 7.08 2.12
CA GLY A 41 13.44 5.69 2.07
C GLY A 41 12.67 4.72 2.97
N LEU A 42 11.50 5.11 3.49
CA LEU A 42 10.63 4.28 4.30
C LEU A 42 9.58 3.59 3.40
N LEU A 43 9.43 2.28 3.57
CA LEU A 43 8.41 1.48 2.87
C LEU A 43 7.18 1.34 3.75
N ALA A 44 6.02 1.77 3.25
CA ALA A 44 4.74 1.50 3.91
C ALA A 44 4.41 0.01 3.78
N VAL A 45 4.14 -0.65 4.91
CA VAL A 45 3.80 -2.08 4.98
C VAL A 45 2.47 -2.24 5.67
N ASP A 46 1.54 -2.92 5.01
CA ASP A 46 0.27 -3.39 5.58
C ASP A 46 0.42 -4.86 5.99
N ILE A 47 -0.04 -5.22 7.19
CA ILE A 47 0.02 -6.59 7.71
C ILE A 47 -1.40 -7.04 8.02
N SER A 48 -1.85 -8.04 7.28
CA SER A 48 -3.16 -8.65 7.43
C SER A 48 -3.03 -10.15 7.73
N PHE A 49 -3.94 -10.69 8.52
CA PHE A 49 -3.99 -12.14 8.81
C PHE A 49 -4.89 -12.85 7.80
N GLU A 50 -4.40 -13.97 7.28
CA GLU A 50 -5.18 -14.83 6.39
C GLU A 50 -6.34 -15.47 7.16
N ALA A 51 -7.55 -15.36 6.62
CA ALA A 51 -8.75 -15.99 7.13
C ALA A 51 -9.34 -16.90 6.04
N PRO A 52 -10.15 -17.92 6.36
CA PRO A 52 -10.69 -18.85 5.37
C PRO A 52 -11.48 -18.18 4.22
N ASN A 53 -12.02 -16.98 4.48
CA ASN A 53 -12.77 -16.18 3.50
C ASN A 53 -11.95 -15.02 2.91
N HIS A 54 -10.66 -14.90 3.26
CA HIS A 54 -9.78 -13.88 2.75
C HIS A 54 -9.17 -14.36 1.42
N GLY A 55 -9.17 -13.50 0.40
CA GLY A 55 -8.70 -13.84 -0.95
C GLY A 55 -7.40 -13.15 -1.34
N GLY A 56 -6.72 -12.50 -0.40
CA GLY A 56 -5.64 -11.55 -0.68
C GLY A 56 -4.47 -12.18 -1.45
N LEU A 57 -4.01 -13.36 -1.02
CA LEU A 57 -2.96 -14.11 -1.69
C LEU A 57 -3.39 -14.58 -3.09
N ALA A 58 -4.61 -15.10 -3.22
CA ALA A 58 -5.17 -15.56 -4.49
C ALA A 58 -5.30 -14.42 -5.51
N SER A 59 -5.83 -13.27 -5.09
CA SER A 59 -5.97 -12.07 -5.92
C SER A 59 -4.61 -11.50 -6.33
N SER A 60 -3.64 -11.48 -5.42
CA SER A 60 -2.27 -11.01 -5.71
C SER A 60 -1.58 -11.90 -6.74
N ARG A 61 -1.69 -13.23 -6.57
CA ARG A 61 -1.18 -14.21 -7.53
C ARG A 61 -1.84 -14.04 -8.89
N TYR A 62 -3.17 -13.94 -8.91
CA TYR A 62 -3.94 -13.72 -10.14
C TYR A 62 -3.48 -12.45 -10.88
N ALA A 63 -3.25 -11.36 -10.14
CA ALA A 63 -2.77 -10.10 -10.72
C ALA A 63 -1.38 -10.24 -11.37
N LEU A 64 -0.44 -10.89 -10.70
CA LEU A 64 0.90 -11.15 -11.23
C LEU A 64 0.83 -12.00 -12.50
N GLU A 65 0.02 -13.06 -12.46
CA GLU A 65 -0.20 -13.96 -13.57
C GLU A 65 -0.87 -13.27 -14.77
N ALA A 66 -1.81 -12.36 -14.54
CA ALA A 66 -2.44 -11.56 -15.59
C ALA A 66 -1.44 -10.60 -16.25
N MET A 67 -0.62 -9.90 -15.46
CA MET A 67 0.41 -9.00 -15.98
C MET A 67 1.51 -9.75 -16.74
N GLY A 68 1.80 -11.01 -16.40
CA GLY A 68 2.73 -11.84 -17.16
C GLY A 68 2.21 -12.27 -18.53
N ARG A 69 0.88 -12.32 -18.72
CA ARG A 69 0.23 -12.76 -19.97
C ARG A 69 -0.14 -11.62 -20.90
N TRP A 70 -0.38 -10.42 -20.37
CA TRP A 70 -0.53 -9.18 -21.14
C TRP A 70 0.60 -8.21 -20.80
N PRO A 71 1.67 -8.13 -21.61
CA PRO A 71 2.76 -7.19 -21.36
C PRO A 71 2.31 -5.72 -21.39
N GLU A 72 1.19 -5.41 -22.06
CA GLU A 72 0.57 -4.08 -22.11
C GLU A 72 -0.12 -3.68 -20.80
N LEU A 73 -0.48 -4.66 -19.96
CA LEU A 73 -1.29 -4.42 -18.77
C LEU A 73 -0.53 -3.65 -17.70
N ALA A 74 0.75 -3.97 -17.48
CA ALA A 74 1.59 -3.28 -16.49
C ALA A 74 1.78 -1.78 -16.80
N PRO A 75 2.26 -1.36 -17.99
CA PRO A 75 2.40 0.07 -18.29
C PRO A 75 1.04 0.80 -18.31
N LEU A 76 -0.01 0.15 -18.81
CA LEU A 76 -1.37 0.71 -18.79
C LEU A 76 -1.85 0.96 -17.35
N LEU A 77 -1.71 -0.01 -16.46
CA LEU A 77 -2.13 0.11 -15.06
C LEU A 77 -1.34 1.15 -14.30
N LEU A 78 -0.03 1.29 -14.57
CA LEU A 78 0.77 2.33 -13.92
C LEU A 78 0.26 3.73 -14.26
N VAL A 79 -0.01 3.99 -15.54
CA VAL A 79 -0.54 5.30 -15.97
C VAL A 79 -1.94 5.54 -15.40
N LEU A 80 -2.83 4.55 -15.46
CA LEU A 80 -4.18 4.68 -14.94
C LEU A 80 -4.20 4.85 -13.42
N LYS A 81 -3.35 4.12 -12.70
CA LYS A 81 -3.24 4.21 -11.24
C LYS A 81 -2.73 5.58 -10.81
N GLU A 82 -1.71 6.10 -11.50
CA GLU A 82 -1.20 7.45 -11.24
C GLU A 82 -2.27 8.51 -11.54
N LEU A 83 -3.00 8.36 -12.64
CA LEU A 83 -4.10 9.24 -13.01
C LEU A 83 -5.22 9.27 -11.95
N LEU A 84 -5.56 8.12 -11.36
CA LEU A 84 -6.54 8.04 -10.28
C LEU A 84 -5.98 8.60 -8.97
N CYS A 85 -4.71 8.35 -8.67
CA CYS A 85 -4.01 8.88 -7.50
C CYS A 85 -4.02 10.42 -7.48
N GLN A 86 -3.68 11.05 -8.61
CA GLN A 86 -3.71 12.50 -8.78
C GLN A 86 -5.09 13.13 -8.57
N ARG A 87 -6.17 12.35 -8.76
CA ARG A 87 -7.56 12.78 -8.55
C ARG A 87 -8.16 12.33 -7.21
N GLY A 88 -7.40 11.62 -6.38
CA GLY A 88 -7.90 11.05 -5.13
C GLY A 88 -8.97 9.96 -5.31
N LEU A 89 -8.94 9.25 -6.45
CA LEU A 89 -9.90 8.20 -6.81
C LEU A 89 -9.36 6.78 -6.64
N ASN A 90 -8.19 6.60 -6.01
CA ASN A 90 -7.53 5.31 -5.81
C ASN A 90 -7.90 4.61 -4.49
N GLU A 91 -8.74 5.24 -3.66
CA GLU A 91 -9.15 4.70 -2.36
C GLU A 91 -10.60 4.21 -2.40
N PRO A 92 -10.85 2.89 -2.30
CA PRO A 92 -12.20 2.34 -2.44
C PRO A 92 -13.13 2.73 -1.28
N PHE A 93 -12.59 2.94 -0.07
CA PHE A 93 -13.40 3.34 1.09
C PHE A 93 -14.05 4.73 0.92
N THR A 94 -13.44 5.62 0.13
CA THR A 94 -13.98 6.95 -0.16
C THR A 94 -14.80 7.00 -1.44
N GLY A 95 -15.16 5.84 -2.01
CA GLY A 95 -15.90 5.73 -3.27
C GLY A 95 -15.02 5.72 -4.54
N GLY A 96 -13.70 5.56 -4.39
CA GLY A 96 -12.77 5.37 -5.50
C GLY A 96 -12.71 3.94 -6.02
N LEU A 97 -11.77 3.69 -6.93
CA LEU A 97 -11.48 2.37 -7.47
C LEU A 97 -10.31 1.72 -6.74
N SER A 98 -10.49 0.47 -6.32
CA SER A 98 -9.38 -0.35 -5.84
C SER A 98 -8.42 -0.70 -6.98
N SER A 99 -7.14 -0.94 -6.66
CA SER A 99 -6.16 -1.38 -7.67
C SER A 99 -6.56 -2.70 -8.35
N TYR A 100 -7.26 -3.59 -7.65
CA TYR A 100 -7.76 -4.84 -8.22
C TYR A 100 -8.96 -4.64 -9.16
N SER A 101 -9.88 -3.74 -8.81
CA SER A 101 -10.98 -3.35 -9.71
C SER A 101 -10.44 -2.73 -11.01
N LEU A 102 -9.40 -1.91 -10.90
CA LEU A 102 -8.73 -1.31 -12.06
C LEU A 102 -8.06 -2.35 -12.95
N LEU A 103 -7.39 -3.35 -12.36
CA LEU A 103 -6.83 -4.51 -13.08
C LEU A 103 -7.90 -5.21 -13.93
N LEU A 104 -9.02 -5.58 -13.32
CA LEU A 104 -10.11 -6.29 -14.01
C LEU A 104 -10.73 -5.44 -15.11
N LEU A 105 -10.88 -4.13 -14.88
CA LEU A 105 -11.38 -3.19 -15.88
C LEU A 105 -10.44 -3.14 -17.09
N ALA A 106 -9.14 -2.97 -16.85
CA ALA A 106 -8.13 -2.92 -17.92
C ALA A 106 -8.08 -4.24 -18.72
N MET A 107 -8.10 -5.38 -18.03
CA MET A 107 -8.16 -6.69 -18.69
C MET A 107 -9.41 -6.85 -19.57
N THR A 108 -10.57 -6.46 -19.06
CA THR A 108 -11.83 -6.53 -19.81
C THR A 108 -11.79 -5.63 -21.04
N ALA A 109 -11.22 -4.42 -20.92
CA ALA A 109 -11.06 -3.51 -22.04
C ALA A 109 -10.11 -4.07 -23.11
N LEU A 110 -8.99 -4.70 -22.72
CA LEU A 110 -8.06 -5.35 -23.65
C LEU A 110 -8.72 -6.51 -24.40
N LEU A 111 -9.47 -7.35 -23.68
CA LEU A 111 -10.24 -8.44 -24.28
C LEU A 111 -11.28 -7.91 -25.28
N GLN A 112 -12.00 -6.84 -24.93
CA GLN A 112 -12.98 -6.20 -25.83
C GLN A 112 -12.31 -5.55 -27.05
N ALA A 113 -11.06 -5.10 -26.92
CA ALA A 113 -10.27 -4.56 -28.02
C ALA A 113 -9.64 -5.63 -28.93
N GLY A 114 -9.84 -6.92 -28.63
CA GLY A 114 -9.26 -8.03 -29.38
C GLY A 114 -7.76 -8.26 -29.11
N VAL A 115 -7.27 -7.84 -27.95
CA VAL A 115 -5.90 -8.11 -27.50
C VAL A 115 -5.87 -9.45 -26.76
N ASP A 116 -5.42 -10.49 -27.45
CA ASP A 116 -5.33 -11.83 -26.88
C ASP A 116 -4.15 -11.97 -25.89
N PRO A 117 -4.32 -12.72 -24.80
CA PRO A 117 -3.21 -13.03 -23.89
C PRO A 117 -2.17 -13.94 -24.56
N LEU A 118 -0.91 -13.83 -24.14
CA LEU A 118 0.19 -14.67 -24.64
C LEU A 118 0.02 -16.17 -24.37
N GLU A 119 -0.83 -16.56 -23.41
CA GLU A 119 -1.08 -17.95 -23.04
C GLU A 119 -2.57 -18.19 -22.74
N ALA A 120 -2.99 -19.47 -22.76
CA ALA A 120 -4.36 -19.95 -22.55
C ALA A 120 -5.07 -19.35 -21.29
N PRO A 121 -6.41 -19.47 -21.16
CA PRO A 121 -7.20 -18.69 -20.20
C PRO A 121 -6.65 -18.74 -18.77
N LEU A 122 -6.63 -17.57 -18.11
CA LEU A 122 -6.13 -17.43 -16.73
C LEU A 122 -6.75 -18.50 -15.83
N PRO A 123 -5.94 -19.20 -15.01
CA PRO A 123 -6.49 -20.10 -14.01
C PRO A 123 -7.43 -19.31 -13.10
N ARG A 124 -8.55 -19.94 -12.72
CA ARG A 124 -9.49 -19.31 -11.81
C ARG A 124 -8.77 -18.99 -10.50
N PRO A 125 -9.04 -17.82 -9.89
CA PRO A 125 -8.47 -17.49 -8.58
C PRO A 125 -8.83 -18.62 -7.60
N GLN A 126 -7.80 -19.28 -7.09
CA GLN A 126 -7.96 -20.39 -6.15
C GLN A 126 -8.01 -19.81 -4.74
N HIS A 127 -9.15 -19.93 -4.07
CA HIS A 127 -9.22 -19.71 -2.63
C HIS A 127 -8.64 -20.96 -1.96
N HIS A 128 -7.59 -20.81 -1.16
CA HIS A 128 -7.08 -21.93 -0.39
C HIS A 128 -8.15 -22.38 0.60
N THR A 129 -8.65 -23.60 0.41
CA THR A 129 -9.41 -24.31 1.44
C THR A 129 -8.53 -24.44 2.69
N PRO A 130 -9.03 -24.13 3.89
CA PRO A 130 -8.22 -24.25 5.10
C PRO A 130 -7.70 -25.69 5.25
N LEU A 131 -6.43 -25.81 5.67
CA LEU A 131 -5.81 -27.06 6.12
C LEU A 131 -6.57 -27.57 7.36
N GLY A 132 -7.72 -28.23 7.18
CA GLY A 132 -8.55 -28.67 8.30
C GLY A 132 -9.88 -29.33 7.96
N GLU A 133 -10.47 -29.08 6.79
CA GLU A 133 -11.66 -29.84 6.37
C GLU A 133 -11.25 -31.03 5.51
N ALA A 134 -10.93 -32.13 6.20
CA ALA A 134 -11.06 -33.46 5.60
C ALA A 134 -12.49 -33.59 5.07
N ALA A 135 -12.62 -33.95 3.79
CA ALA A 135 -13.91 -34.23 3.17
C ALA A 135 -14.74 -35.19 4.05
N PRO A 136 -16.03 -34.93 4.30
CA PRO A 136 -16.89 -35.88 4.98
C PRO A 136 -17.16 -37.05 4.02
N GLY A 137 -16.29 -38.06 4.03
CA GLY A 137 -16.48 -39.25 3.19
C GLY A 137 -15.27 -40.18 2.99
N ALA A 138 -14.09 -39.89 3.54
CA ALA A 138 -12.97 -40.84 3.45
C ALA A 138 -13.09 -41.90 4.56
N GLU A 139 -13.67 -43.06 4.20
CA GLU A 139 -13.58 -44.28 5.01
C GLU A 139 -12.11 -44.62 5.29
N PRO A 140 -11.74 -45.01 6.53
CA PRO A 140 -10.39 -45.44 6.82
C PRO A 140 -10.12 -46.79 6.14
N PRO A 141 -8.90 -47.03 5.60
CA PRO A 141 -8.57 -48.33 5.05
C PRO A 141 -8.59 -49.38 6.17
N ALA A 142 -9.26 -50.51 5.89
CA ALA A 142 -9.31 -51.67 6.77
C ALA A 142 -7.88 -52.09 7.15
N ALA A 143 -7.59 -52.05 8.45
CA ALA A 143 -6.38 -52.63 9.01
C ALA A 143 -6.41 -54.14 8.75
N GLN A 144 -5.39 -54.63 8.04
CA GLN A 144 -4.99 -56.04 8.03
C GLN A 144 -4.10 -56.30 9.24
#